data_AF-A0A1U7NEQ3-F1
#
_entry.id   AF-A0A1U7NEQ3-F1
#
_cell.length_a   1.000
_cell.length_b   1.000
_cell.length_c   1.000
_cell.angle_alpha   90.00
_cell.angle_beta   90.00
_cell.angle_gamma   90.00
#
_symmetry.space_group_name_H-M   'P 1'
#
loop_
_entity.id
_entity.type
_entity.pdbx_description
1 polymer ?
#
loop_
_entity_poly.entity_id
_entity_poly.type
_entity_poly.pdbx_seq_one_letter_code
_entity_poly.pdbx_strand_id
1 'polypeptide(L)'
;MYSYIPLPLLLEEDYMSNTTRIVHLFVMDVAKLSMYILELLSVIIIVYSTFRAFYKLFKHQSYARVYLLHGQSVGLTFKLGAEILRTVVARNINDIWEVALLIVIKAAMVLLIEWELKGIEASYVDHDSEEHKMPSHGFENPRHVYLKKLKDKITKNSRKFEESTEPKGTENIGI
;
A
#
# COMPACT_ATOMS: atom_id res chain seq x y z
N MET A 1 29.95 -53.82 34.52
CA MET A 1 30.34 -54.07 33.12
C MET A 1 30.20 -52.73 32.39
N TYR A 2 31.28 -51.95 32.30
CA TYR A 2 31.24 -50.66 31.58
C TYR A 2 31.20 -50.94 30.09
N SER A 3 30.07 -50.66 29.46
CA SER A 3 29.88 -50.79 28.02
C SER A 3 30.64 -49.65 27.35
N TYR A 4 31.65 -49.99 26.55
CA TYR A 4 32.43 -49.01 25.79
C TYR A 4 31.53 -48.33 24.77
N ILE A 5 31.22 -47.06 24.99
CA ILE A 5 30.64 -46.19 23.97
C ILE A 5 31.78 -45.87 22.98
N PRO A 6 31.64 -46.19 21.69
CA PRO A 6 32.72 -45.97 20.72
C PRO A 6 33.06 -44.48 20.60
N LEU A 7 34.34 -44.16 20.76
CA LEU A 7 34.93 -42.82 20.66
C LEU A 7 34.51 -41.99 19.42
N PRO A 8 34.29 -42.55 18.21
CA PRO A 8 33.78 -41.77 17.08
C PRO A 8 32.36 -41.22 17.30
N LEU A 9 31.52 -41.87 18.12
CA LEU A 9 30.14 -41.44 18.37
C LEU A 9 30.08 -40.18 19.25
N LEU A 10 31.00 -40.02 20.20
CA LEU A 10 31.06 -38.84 21.08
C LEU A 10 31.51 -37.59 20.31
N LEU A 11 32.42 -37.76 19.36
CA LEU A 11 32.91 -36.67 18.51
C LEU A 11 31.84 -36.22 17.50
N GLU A 12 31.03 -37.16 17.00
CA GLU A 12 29.92 -36.87 16.08
C GLU A 12 28.75 -36.15 16.79
N GLU A 13 28.41 -36.55 18.02
CA GLU A 13 27.43 -35.86 18.89
C GLU A 13 27.88 -34.44 19.25
N ASP A 14 29.14 -34.25 19.65
CA ASP A 14 29.69 -32.92 19.96
C ASP A 14 29.75 -32.03 18.70
N TYR A 15 30.06 -32.60 17.54
CA TYR A 15 30.07 -31.86 16.28
C TYR A 15 28.67 -31.42 15.85
N MET A 16 27.70 -32.35 15.86
CA MET A 16 26.30 -32.05 15.52
C MET A 16 25.66 -31.04 16.50
N SER A 17 26.00 -31.13 17.79
CA SER A 17 25.57 -30.18 18.82
C SER A 17 26.08 -28.77 18.53
N ASN A 18 27.38 -28.63 18.24
CA ASN A 18 27.98 -27.33 17.96
C ASN A 18 27.45 -26.70 16.65
N THR A 19 27.27 -27.49 15.58
CA THR A 19 26.71 -27.00 14.31
C THR A 19 25.27 -26.49 14.50
N THR A 20 24.42 -27.26 15.19
CA THR A 20 23.02 -26.89 15.43
C THR A 20 22.93 -25.60 16.24
N ARG A 21 23.79 -25.43 17.24
CA ARG A 21 23.86 -24.21 18.06
C ARG A 21 24.25 -22.98 17.24
N ILE A 22 25.27 -23.09 16.39
CA ILE A 22 25.72 -21.98 15.53
C ILE A 22 24.61 -21.56 14.56
N VAL A 23 23.95 -22.53 13.92
CA VAL A 23 22.83 -22.26 13.00
C VAL A 23 21.67 -21.58 13.74
N HIS A 24 21.32 -22.07 14.93
CA HIS A 24 20.24 -21.47 15.73
C HIS A 24 20.56 -20.03 16.13
N LEU A 25 21.79 -19.75 16.58
CA LEU A 25 22.24 -18.40 16.93
C LEU A 25 22.18 -17.46 15.72
N PHE A 26 22.67 -17.92 14.57
CA PHE A 26 22.64 -17.15 13.33
C PHE A 26 21.21 -16.79 12.91
N VAL A 27 20.29 -17.77 12.92
CA VAL A 27 18.89 -17.54 12.56
C VAL A 27 18.23 -16.54 13.52
N MET A 28 18.48 -16.66 14.83
CA MET A 28 17.95 -15.73 15.83
C MET A 28 18.45 -14.30 15.61
N ASP A 29 19.73 -14.12 15.31
CA ASP A 29 20.31 -12.79 15.15
C ASP A 29 19.84 -12.11 13.86
N VAL A 30 19.78 -12.85 12.75
CA VAL A 30 19.22 -12.35 11.48
C VAL A 30 17.76 -11.96 11.65
N ALA A 31 16.99 -12.77 12.37
CA ALA A 31 15.58 -12.50 12.61
C ALA A 31 15.36 -11.28 13.51
N LYS A 32 16.13 -11.13 14.59
CA LYS A 32 16.10 -9.92 15.44
C LYS A 32 16.49 -8.67 14.66
N LEU A 33 17.54 -8.76 13.84
CA LEU A 33 17.95 -7.66 12.97
C LEU A 33 16.83 -7.26 12.01
N SER A 34 16.15 -8.25 11.42
CA SER A 34 15.01 -8.02 10.53
C SER A 34 13.86 -7.31 11.25
N MET A 35 13.54 -7.68 12.49
CA MET A 35 12.53 -6.96 13.29
C MET A 35 12.88 -5.49 13.46
N TYR A 36 14.11 -5.18 13.87
CA TYR A 36 14.53 -3.79 14.07
C TYR A 36 14.49 -2.97 12.77
N ILE A 37 14.88 -3.56 11.65
CA ILE A 37 14.83 -2.89 10.33
C ILE A 37 13.37 -2.60 9.94
N LEU A 38 12.48 -3.57 10.10
CA LEU A 38 11.06 -3.40 9.77
C LEU A 38 10.40 -2.33 10.66
N GLU A 39 10.73 -2.32 11.95
CA GLU A 39 10.25 -1.30 12.89
C GLU A 39 10.73 0.09 12.49
N LEU A 40 12.04 0.24 12.20
CA LEU A 40 12.62 1.52 11.78
C LEU A 40 11.98 2.03 10.48
N LEU A 41 11.81 1.16 9.49
CA LEU A 41 11.23 1.54 8.20
C LEU A 41 9.78 2.02 8.35
N SER A 42 9.00 1.34 9.21
CA SER A 42 7.63 1.74 9.51
C SER A 42 7.56 3.15 10.13
N VAL A 43 8.45 3.44 11.09
CA VAL A 43 8.52 4.74 11.77
C VAL A 43 8.88 5.85 10.77
N ILE A 44 9.87 5.62 9.90
CA ILE A 44 10.27 6.60 8.88
C ILE A 44 9.10 6.94 7.95
N ILE A 45 8.36 5.93 7.47
CA ILE A 45 7.21 6.13 6.58
C ILE A 45 6.09 6.92 7.28
N ILE A 46 5.77 6.57 8.53
CA ILE A 46 4.72 7.24 9.31
C ILE A 46 5.11 8.70 9.57
N VAL A 47 6.34 8.95 10.00
CA VAL A 47 6.83 10.30 10.28
C VAL A 47 6.82 11.15 9.01
N TYR A 48 7.36 10.64 7.90
CA TYR A 48 7.41 11.37 6.63
C TYR A 48 6.01 11.72 6.10
N SER A 49 5.09 10.75 6.12
CA SER A 49 3.72 10.98 5.65
C SER A 49 2.95 11.95 6.53
N THR A 50 3.08 11.83 7.86
CA THR A 50 2.46 12.73 8.83
C THR A 50 2.98 14.15 8.65
N PHE A 51 4.30 14.32 8.56
CA PHE A 51 4.94 15.62 8.34
C PHE A 51 4.44 16.25 7.04
N ARG A 52 4.50 15.54 5.91
CA ARG A 52 4.04 16.04 4.61
C ARG A 52 2.55 16.45 4.63
N ALA A 53 1.72 15.69 5.31
CA ALA A 53 0.30 16.01 5.46
C ALA A 53 0.08 17.23 6.37
N PHE A 54 0.88 17.37 7.43
CA PHE A 54 0.87 18.52 8.34
C PHE A 54 1.23 19.83 7.61
N TYR A 55 2.27 19.83 6.76
CA TYR A 55 2.58 21.01 5.92
C TYR A 55 1.45 21.38 4.96
N LYS A 56 0.75 20.39 4.40
CA LYS A 56 -0.39 20.64 3.52
C LYS A 56 -1.64 21.10 4.28
N LEU A 57 -1.83 20.63 5.51
CA LEU A 57 -2.92 21.04 6.38
C LEU A 57 -2.82 22.52 6.75
N PHE A 58 -1.60 23.01 7.03
CA PHE A 58 -1.34 24.44 7.23
C PHE A 58 -1.70 25.31 6.02
N LYS A 59 -1.73 24.73 4.80
CA LYS A 59 -2.19 25.41 3.58
C LYS A 59 -3.70 25.32 3.32
N HIS A 60 -4.51 24.88 4.30
CA HIS A 60 -5.99 24.82 4.21
C HIS A 60 -6.52 23.99 3.03
N GLN A 61 -5.77 23.00 2.55
CA GLN A 61 -6.17 22.13 1.46
C GLN A 61 -6.86 20.87 2.00
N SER A 62 -8.17 20.72 1.76
CA SER A 62 -8.99 19.60 2.26
C SER A 62 -8.46 18.21 1.84
N TYR A 63 -7.72 18.13 0.73
CA TYR A 63 -7.07 16.90 0.25
C TYR A 63 -5.93 16.37 1.14
N ALA A 64 -5.48 17.13 2.14
CA ALA A 64 -4.40 16.71 3.04
C ALA A 64 -4.77 15.45 3.86
N ARG A 65 -6.05 15.29 4.22
CA ARG A 65 -6.55 14.16 5.02
C ARG A 65 -6.38 12.82 4.30
N VAL A 66 -6.63 12.78 2.99
CA VAL A 66 -6.48 11.57 2.16
C VAL A 66 -5.02 11.10 2.08
N TYR A 67 -4.07 12.03 1.96
CA TYR A 67 -2.64 11.69 1.97
C TYR A 67 -2.15 11.18 3.34
N LEU A 68 -2.73 11.71 4.42
CA LEU A 68 -2.44 11.29 5.79
C LEU A 68 -2.93 9.85 6.03
N LEU A 69 -4.18 9.58 5.65
CA LEU A 69 -4.81 8.25 5.72
C LEU A 69 -4.05 7.20 4.91
N HIS A 70 -3.63 7.54 3.70
CA HIS A 70 -2.86 6.65 2.85
C HIS A 70 -1.48 6.33 3.45
N GLY A 71 -0.75 7.34 3.92
CA GLY A 71 0.55 7.15 4.57
C GLY A 71 0.46 6.34 5.86
N GLN A 72 -0.60 6.55 6.64
CA GLN A 72 -0.87 5.79 7.86
C GLN A 72 -1.25 4.34 7.56
N SER A 73 -1.92 4.07 6.43
CA SER A 73 -2.20 2.71 5.97
C SER A 73 -0.91 1.94 5.67
N VAL A 74 -0.03 2.50 4.83
CA VAL A 74 1.24 1.87 4.43
C VAL A 74 2.17 1.65 5.64
N GLY A 75 2.32 2.67 6.48
CA GLY A 75 3.22 2.60 7.64
C GLY A 75 2.81 1.53 8.67
N LEU A 76 1.51 1.40 8.94
CA LEU A 76 1.03 0.40 9.91
C LEU A 76 0.97 -1.01 9.32
N THR A 77 0.89 -1.19 8.00
CA THR A 77 1.05 -2.52 7.36
C THR A 77 2.48 -3.03 7.53
N PHE A 78 3.48 -2.15 7.40
CA PHE A 78 4.87 -2.45 7.76
C PHE A 78 5.01 -2.76 9.27
N LYS A 79 4.30 -1.97 10.08
CA LYS A 79 3.89 -2.23 11.48
C LYS A 79 3.69 -3.70 11.79
N LEU A 80 2.61 -4.19 11.19
CA LEU A 80 2.09 -5.54 11.35
C LEU A 80 3.06 -6.60 10.82
N GLY A 81 3.78 -6.34 9.72
CA GLY A 81 4.79 -7.26 9.20
C GLY A 81 5.95 -7.52 10.18
N ALA A 82 6.44 -6.47 10.85
CA ALA A 82 7.46 -6.58 11.90
C ALA A 82 6.97 -7.40 13.09
N GLU A 83 5.72 -7.15 13.47
CA GLU A 83 5.05 -7.75 14.62
C GLU A 83 4.75 -9.24 14.39
N ILE A 84 4.34 -9.62 13.18
CA ILE A 84 4.20 -11.02 12.77
C ILE A 84 5.57 -11.73 12.82
N LEU A 85 6.63 -11.09 12.32
CA LEU A 85 7.98 -11.66 12.38
C LEU A 85 8.44 -11.88 13.84
N ARG A 86 8.05 -11.01 14.77
CA ARG A 86 8.31 -11.17 16.22
C ARG A 86 7.72 -12.47 16.75
N THR A 87 6.47 -12.79 16.42
CA THR A 87 5.82 -14.04 16.89
C THR A 87 6.40 -15.32 16.29
N VAL A 88 6.97 -15.26 15.07
CA VAL A 88 7.64 -16.42 14.44
C VAL A 88 8.92 -16.80 15.19
N VAL A 89 9.61 -15.79 15.73
CA VAL A 89 10.96 -15.90 16.33
C VAL A 89 10.89 -16.06 17.84
N ALA A 90 9.97 -15.35 18.49
CA ALA A 90 9.69 -15.40 19.90
C ALA A 90 8.24 -15.87 20.06
N ARG A 91 8.03 -17.19 20.12
CA ARG A 91 6.70 -17.80 20.30
C ARG A 91 6.22 -17.69 21.76
N ASN A 92 6.47 -16.56 22.43
CA ASN A 92 5.94 -16.32 23.76
C ASN A 92 4.52 -15.82 23.64
N ILE A 93 3.64 -16.35 24.48
CA ILE A 93 2.22 -15.96 24.52
C ILE A 93 2.08 -14.47 24.90
N ASN A 94 3.05 -13.91 25.64
CA ASN A 94 3.08 -12.49 25.98
C ASN A 94 3.33 -11.60 24.76
N ASP A 95 4.19 -12.02 23.83
CA ASP A 95 4.53 -11.23 22.64
C ASP A 95 3.32 -11.18 21.68
N ILE A 96 2.43 -12.18 21.72
CA ILE A 96 1.20 -12.24 20.94
C ILE A 96 0.20 -11.13 21.36
N TRP A 97 0.22 -10.71 22.62
CA TRP A 97 -0.69 -9.68 23.12
C TRP A 97 -0.40 -8.29 22.54
N GLU A 98 0.88 -7.95 22.35
CA GLU A 98 1.28 -6.69 21.72
C GLU A 98 0.76 -6.60 20.28
N VAL A 99 0.88 -7.70 19.54
CA VAL A 99 0.37 -7.82 18.16
C VAL A 99 -1.14 -7.62 18.12
N ALA A 100 -1.87 -8.34 18.97
CA ALA A 100 -3.33 -8.30 19.01
C ALA A 100 -3.85 -6.90 19.35
N LEU A 101 -3.23 -6.25 20.34
CA LEU A 101 -3.58 -4.88 20.74
C LEU A 101 -3.39 -3.89 19.59
N LEU A 102 -2.26 -3.95 18.88
CA LEU A 102 -1.98 -3.05 17.76
C LEU A 102 -2.96 -3.24 16.60
N ILE A 103 -3.33 -4.48 16.29
CA ILE A 103 -4.34 -4.79 15.24
C ILE A 103 -5.70 -4.19 15.62
N VAL A 104 -6.15 -4.39 16.86
CA VAL A 104 -7.43 -3.87 17.36
C VAL A 104 -7.44 -2.34 17.29
N ILE A 105 -6.37 -1.68 17.75
CA ILE A 105 -6.24 -0.22 17.69
C ILE A 105 -6.30 0.27 16.24
N LYS A 106 -5.58 -0.39 15.32
CA LYS A 106 -5.62 -0.02 13.90
C LYS A 106 -7.01 -0.18 13.31
N ALA A 107 -7.69 -1.27 13.62
CA ALA A 107 -9.05 -1.51 13.15
C ALA A 107 -10.00 -0.43 13.67
N ALA A 108 -9.92 -0.09 14.97
CA ALA A 108 -10.73 0.98 15.55
C ALA A 108 -10.48 2.34 14.89
N MET A 109 -9.20 2.70 14.66
CA MET A 109 -8.83 3.94 13.98
C MET A 109 -9.42 4.02 12.57
N VAL A 110 -9.28 2.95 11.78
CA VAL A 110 -9.80 2.89 10.40
C VAL A 110 -11.33 2.94 10.38
N LEU A 111 -12.00 2.27 11.32
CA LEU A 111 -13.46 2.31 11.44
C LEU A 111 -13.96 3.72 11.81
N LEU A 112 -13.27 4.42 12.71
CA LEU A 112 -13.57 5.81 13.06
C LEU A 112 -13.54 6.71 11.81
N ILE A 113 -12.56 6.53 10.93
CA ILE A 113 -12.44 7.29 9.68
C ILE A 113 -13.54 6.92 8.69
N GLU A 114 -13.86 5.63 8.55
CA GLU A 114 -14.89 5.15 7.63
C GLU A 114 -16.29 5.67 8.02
N TRP A 115 -16.56 5.76 9.34
CA TRP A 115 -17.78 6.37 9.85
C TRP A 115 -17.79 7.89 9.64
N GLU A 116 -16.65 8.55 9.82
CA GLU A 116 -16.52 9.99 9.54
C GLU A 116 -16.77 10.29 8.05
N LEU A 117 -16.24 9.46 7.14
CA LEU A 117 -16.37 9.66 5.70
C LEU A 117 -17.80 9.40 5.20
N LYS A 118 -18.46 8.35 5.68
CA LYS A 118 -19.87 8.06 5.34
C LYS A 118 -20.84 9.15 5.81
N GLY A 119 -20.56 9.77 6.96
CA GLY A 119 -21.37 10.89 7.47
C GLY A 119 -21.30 12.13 6.57
N ILE A 120 -20.12 12.39 6.00
CA ILE A 120 -19.91 13.52 5.08
C ILE A 120 -20.65 13.30 3.75
N GLU A 121 -20.65 12.08 3.22
CA GLU A 121 -21.37 11.74 1.98
C GLU A 121 -22.89 11.85 2.14
N ALA A 122 -23.43 11.45 3.29
CA ALA A 122 -24.87 11.54 3.57
C ALA A 122 -25.37 13.00 3.68
N SER A 123 -24.55 13.91 4.21
CA SER A 123 -24.90 15.34 4.28
C SER A 123 -24.75 16.08 2.94
N TYR A 124 -23.98 15.55 1.98
CA TYR A 124 -23.89 16.13 0.63
C TYR A 124 -25.09 15.77 -0.26
N VAL A 125 -25.77 14.65 0.00
CA VAL A 125 -26.91 14.17 -0.80
C VAL A 125 -28.22 14.92 -0.50
N ASP A 126 -28.31 15.66 0.61
CA ASP A 126 -29.52 16.42 0.99
C ASP A 126 -29.55 17.87 0.47
N HIS A 127 -28.48 18.35 -0.19
CA HIS A 127 -28.40 19.73 -0.69
C HIS A 127 -28.22 19.88 -2.21
N ASP A 128 -28.19 18.78 -2.99
CA ASP A 128 -27.93 18.83 -4.44
C ASP A 128 -29.20 19.01 -5.30
N SER A 129 -30.21 19.71 -4.78
CA SER A 129 -31.27 20.28 -5.62
C SER A 129 -30.99 21.71 -6.07
N GLU A 130 -29.96 22.41 -5.56
CA GLU A 130 -29.60 23.75 -6.09
C GLU A 130 -28.08 23.99 -6.20
N GLU A 131 -27.59 23.83 -7.43
CA GLU A 131 -26.51 24.58 -8.10
C GLU A 131 -25.44 25.26 -7.22
N HIS A 132 -24.30 24.58 -6.98
CA HIS A 132 -23.05 25.31 -6.70
C HIS A 132 -21.80 24.64 -7.31
N LYS A 133 -21.26 25.26 -8.37
CA LYS A 133 -19.97 24.92 -8.99
C LYS A 133 -18.84 25.13 -7.97
N MET A 134 -18.14 24.05 -7.62
CA MET A 134 -16.86 24.09 -6.90
C MET A 134 -15.72 23.57 -7.81
N PRO A 135 -14.51 24.15 -7.74
CA PRO A 135 -13.43 23.91 -8.68
C PRO A 135 -12.79 22.54 -8.47
N SER A 136 -12.76 21.79 -9.57
CA SER A 136 -12.13 20.49 -9.73
C SER A 136 -10.61 20.58 -9.62
N HIS A 137 -10.07 20.44 -8.41
CA HIS A 137 -8.70 19.93 -8.24
C HIS A 137 -8.75 18.47 -7.81
N GLY A 138 -9.40 17.68 -8.66
CA GLY A 138 -9.40 16.23 -8.57
C GLY A 138 -8.00 15.69 -8.82
N PHE A 139 -7.62 14.69 -8.04
CA PHE A 139 -6.65 13.69 -8.47
C PHE A 139 -7.11 13.16 -9.84
N GLU A 140 -6.51 13.69 -10.90
CA GLU A 140 -6.92 13.41 -12.28
C GLU A 140 -6.73 11.91 -12.53
N ASN A 141 -7.84 11.18 -12.60
CA ASN A 141 -7.84 9.76 -12.91
C ASN A 141 -7.16 9.61 -14.29
N PRO A 142 -5.96 8.98 -14.39
CA PRO A 142 -5.17 8.98 -15.62
C PRO A 142 -5.94 8.43 -16.82
N ARG A 143 -6.93 7.56 -16.57
CA ARG A 143 -7.77 6.97 -17.62
C ARG A 143 -8.52 8.02 -18.44
N HIS A 144 -8.94 9.15 -17.87
CA HIS A 144 -9.68 10.16 -18.64
C HIS A 144 -8.79 10.83 -19.70
N VAL A 145 -7.49 11.02 -19.41
CA VAL A 145 -6.50 11.57 -20.35
C VAL A 145 -6.21 10.58 -21.49
N TYR A 146 -6.12 9.28 -21.20
CA TYR A 146 -5.97 8.23 -22.23
C TYR A 146 -7.22 8.11 -23.12
N LEU A 147 -8.41 8.15 -22.53
CA LEU A 147 -9.67 8.04 -23.28
C LEU A 147 -9.91 9.24 -24.19
N LYS A 148 -9.53 10.46 -23.76
CA LYS A 148 -9.60 11.65 -24.61
C LYS A 148 -8.67 11.54 -25.81
N LYS A 149 -7.41 11.12 -25.60
CA LYS A 149 -6.46 10.87 -26.69
C LYS A 149 -6.95 9.79 -27.65
N LEU A 150 -7.61 8.74 -27.17
CA LEU A 150 -8.17 7.68 -28.00
C LEU A 150 -9.37 8.16 -28.82
N LYS A 151 -10.32 8.89 -28.21
CA LYS A 151 -11.46 9.48 -28.92
C LYS A 151 -11.01 10.42 -30.04
N ASP A 152 -10.02 11.27 -29.78
CA ASP A 152 -9.49 12.19 -30.77
C ASP A 152 -8.81 11.44 -31.94
N LYS A 153 -8.07 10.36 -31.64
CA LYS A 153 -7.41 9.54 -32.66
C LYS A 153 -8.42 8.78 -33.54
N ILE A 154 -9.47 8.23 -32.93
CA ILE A 154 -10.54 7.53 -33.65
C ILE A 154 -11.30 8.53 -34.54
N THR A 155 -11.67 9.68 -34.00
CA THR A 155 -12.40 10.73 -34.74
C THR A 155 -11.60 11.25 -35.93
N LYS A 156 -10.29 11.46 -35.77
CA LYS A 156 -9.41 11.91 -36.85
C LYS A 156 -9.21 10.82 -37.91
N ASN A 157 -9.17 9.55 -37.52
CA ASN A 157 -9.02 8.44 -38.44
C ASN A 157 -10.31 8.17 -39.23
N SER A 158 -11.49 8.31 -38.60
CA SER A 158 -12.79 8.21 -39.28
C SER A 158 -12.97 9.31 -40.32
N ARG A 159 -12.60 10.56 -40.02
CA ARG A 159 -12.67 11.68 -40.98
C ARG A 159 -11.75 11.47 -42.20
N LYS A 160 -10.57 10.88 -41.98
CA LYS A 160 -9.64 10.54 -43.07
C LYS A 160 -10.16 9.40 -43.96
N PHE A 161 -11.00 8.54 -43.41
CA PHE A 161 -11.67 7.49 -44.17
C PHE A 161 -12.81 8.04 -45.04
N GLU A 162 -13.63 8.97 -44.52
CA GLU A 162 -14.69 9.64 -45.31
C GLU A 162 -14.11 10.43 -46.49
N GLU A 163 -13.03 11.19 -46.26
CA GLU A 163 -12.37 12.01 -47.31
C GLU A 163 -11.71 11.16 -48.41
N SER A 164 -11.40 9.88 -48.14
CA SER A 164 -10.85 8.96 -49.14
C SER A 164 -11.92 8.23 -49.96
N THR A 165 -13.20 8.35 -49.60
CA THR A 165 -14.32 7.64 -50.26
C THR A 165 -15.24 8.54 -51.07
N GLU A 166 -14.95 9.85 -51.15
CA GLU A 166 -15.73 10.78 -51.95
C GLU A 166 -15.41 10.59 -53.45
N PRO A 167 -16.36 10.14 -54.29
CA PRO A 167 -16.11 9.95 -55.72
C PRO A 167 -15.91 11.32 -56.40
N LYS A 168 -14.75 11.50 -57.05
CA LYS A 168 -14.49 12.69 -57.88
C LYS A 168 -15.58 12.80 -58.95
N GLY A 169 -16.28 13.94 -58.90
CA GLY A 169 -17.47 14.24 -59.68
C GLY A 169 -17.30 14.00 -61.19
N THR A 170 -18.39 13.52 -61.78
CA THR A 170 -18.60 13.39 -63.22
C THR A 170 -18.53 14.76 -63.88
N GLU A 171 -17.45 14.98 -64.61
CA GLU A 171 -17.28 16.07 -65.56
C GLU A 171 -18.28 15.88 -66.70
N ASN A 172 -19.35 16.68 -66.70
CA ASN A 172 -20.39 16.64 -67.72
C ASN A 172 -19.88 17.37 -68.97
N ILE A 173 -19.42 16.58 -69.94
CA ILE A 173 -19.05 17.02 -71.29
C ILE A 173 -20.35 17.09 -72.09
N GLY A 174 -20.70 18.29 -72.56
CA GLY A 174 -21.93 18.54 -73.30
C GLY A 174 -22.04 17.78 -74.61
N ILE A 175 -23.29 17.50 -75.00
CA ILE A 175 -24.02 17.86 -76.24
C ILE A 175 -25.49 17.48 -76.02
#